data_AF-A0A101FW18-F1
#
_entry.id   AF-A0A101FW18-F1
#
_cell.length_a   1.000
_cell.length_b   1.000
_cell.length_c   1.000
_cell.angle_alpha   90.00
_cell.angle_beta   90.00
_cell.angle_gamma   90.00
#
_symmetry.space_group_name_H-M   'P 1'
#
loop_
_entity.id
_entity.type
_entity.pdbx_description
1 polymer ?
#
loop_
_entity_poly.entity_id
_entity_poly.type
_entity_poly.pdbx_seq_one_letter_code
_entity_poly.pdbx_strand_id
1 'polypeptide(L)'
;QLTRTITEISVQNGGRESRLRGSERQVLADLFDLVRFIDPDIILFPDADQWVPRMIARAEKYGLEPCLSRTDWFRNLASRSYFSYGKVEHKYGAVIPEGRILIDTINSFTYRESGIGGVILASRLTGLPPNLTSRFTPGTLISNYEVYEALKQGIAVPFRKHDAERQRTIVDLKSADKGGMIFQPQPGIYEKAYELDFTSFYPSIIVNYNLSPETLDGSKRSGFLSSVIEPLLDLRLETKRLKKVDPKYKGLDSVLKWMLVTCFGYTGYKNAKFGRIEVHESITSISRELLIKTKQIAESMDLEVLHGIVDCLWVKGGDAYQFKEKVEAVTGIVTELEPYDWIVFLPLADGFGAYNRYFGRMSSGKLKVRGVAARKRGKGSIEGCKVQIPPRWSYIEG
;
A
#
# COMPACT_ATOMS: atom_id res chain seq x y z
N GLN A 1 0.17 -27.53 -13.79
CA GLN A 1 -1.12 -27.75 -13.09
C GLN A 1 -0.86 -28.64 -11.88
N LEU A 2 -1.15 -28.17 -10.66
CA LEU A 2 -1.00 -28.97 -9.44
C LEU A 2 -2.19 -29.94 -9.30
N THR A 3 -1.94 -31.23 -9.47
CA THR A 3 -2.83 -32.40 -9.29
C THR A 3 -3.21 -32.68 -7.82
N ARG A 4 -3.34 -31.63 -7.00
CA ARG A 4 -3.62 -31.79 -5.57
C ARG A 4 -5.10 -32.05 -5.33
N THR A 5 -5.40 -33.25 -4.86
CA THR A 5 -6.70 -33.65 -4.29
C THR A 5 -6.84 -33.05 -2.89
N ILE A 6 -8.02 -32.54 -2.55
CA ILE A 6 -8.31 -32.06 -1.19
C ILE A 6 -8.70 -33.26 -0.32
N THR A 7 -7.81 -33.72 0.56
CA THR A 7 -8.11 -34.82 1.50
C THR A 7 -8.37 -34.32 2.92
N GLU A 8 -8.13 -33.04 3.17
CA GLU A 8 -8.26 -32.42 4.47
C GLU A 8 -8.47 -30.91 4.37
N ILE A 9 -9.38 -30.37 5.19
CA ILE A 9 -9.56 -28.92 5.40
C ILE A 9 -9.72 -28.66 6.91
N SER A 10 -9.04 -27.62 7.40
CA SER A 10 -9.25 -27.09 8.76
C SER A 10 -10.02 -25.78 8.68
N VAL A 11 -11.17 -25.74 9.34
CA VAL A 11 -12.09 -24.59 9.39
C VAL A 11 -12.10 -24.03 10.80
N GLN A 12 -11.83 -22.74 10.93
CA GLN A 12 -11.92 -22.02 12.20
C GLN A 12 -13.14 -21.11 12.22
N ASN A 13 -13.98 -21.20 13.25
CA ASN A 13 -15.14 -20.34 13.46
C ASN A 13 -15.31 -20.04 14.97
N GLY A 14 -15.35 -18.76 15.35
CA GLY A 14 -15.62 -18.36 16.74
C GLY A 14 -14.70 -19.00 17.79
N GLY A 15 -13.40 -19.16 17.46
CA GLY A 15 -12.41 -19.80 18.33
C GLY A 15 -12.43 -21.34 18.33
N ARG A 16 -13.38 -21.98 17.63
CA ARG A 16 -13.43 -23.43 17.46
C ARG A 16 -12.79 -23.83 16.14
N GLU A 17 -11.97 -24.89 16.17
CA GLU A 17 -11.37 -25.49 14.98
C GLU A 17 -12.04 -26.83 14.68
N SER A 18 -12.52 -26.99 13.45
CA SER A 18 -13.09 -28.22 12.92
C SER A 18 -12.20 -28.74 11.80
N ARG A 19 -11.80 -30.02 11.89
CA ARG A 19 -10.91 -30.65 10.92
C ARG A 19 -11.67 -31.71 10.14
N LEU A 20 -11.91 -31.43 8.86
CA LEU A 20 -12.62 -32.31 7.93
C LEU A 20 -11.58 -33.19 7.23
N ARG A 21 -11.75 -34.51 7.27
CA ARG A 21 -10.82 -35.49 6.69
C ARG A 21 -11.58 -36.59 5.97
N GLY A 22 -11.05 -37.02 4.83
CA GLY A 22 -11.61 -38.17 4.12
C GLY A 22 -11.29 -38.14 2.63
N SER A 23 -12.18 -38.76 1.84
CA SER A 23 -12.14 -38.60 0.39
C SER A 23 -12.44 -37.15 0.00
N GLU A 24 -12.01 -36.72 -1.19
CA GLU A 24 -12.29 -35.36 -1.68
C GLU A 24 -13.80 -35.06 -1.72
N ARG A 25 -14.61 -36.05 -2.12
CA ARG A 25 -16.06 -35.92 -2.09
C ARG A 25 -16.59 -35.67 -0.68
N GLN A 26 -16.12 -36.45 0.31
CA GLN A 26 -16.54 -36.31 1.70
C GLN A 26 -16.16 -34.95 2.26
N VAL A 27 -14.90 -34.53 2.07
CA VAL A 27 -14.40 -33.26 2.58
C VAL A 27 -15.14 -32.07 1.98
N LEU A 28 -15.45 -32.11 0.68
CA LEU A 28 -16.23 -31.05 0.03
C LEU A 28 -17.69 -31.03 0.51
N ALA A 29 -18.33 -32.20 0.66
CA ALA A 29 -19.69 -32.29 1.19
C ALA A 29 -19.76 -31.72 2.62
N ASP A 30 -18.89 -32.19 3.51
CA ASP A 30 -18.83 -31.73 4.90
C ASP A 30 -18.54 -30.23 4.99
N LEU A 31 -17.67 -29.70 4.12
CA LEU A 31 -17.38 -28.27 4.08
C LEU A 31 -18.58 -27.46 3.64
N PHE A 32 -19.27 -27.86 2.57
CA PHE A 32 -20.43 -27.14 2.07
C PHE A 32 -21.59 -27.17 3.07
N ASP A 33 -21.83 -28.31 3.71
CA ASP A 33 -22.82 -28.42 4.79
C ASP A 33 -22.44 -27.55 5.98
N LEU A 34 -21.16 -27.49 6.35
CA LEU A 34 -20.69 -26.63 7.43
C LEU A 34 -20.87 -25.14 7.09
N VAL A 35 -20.54 -24.72 5.86
CA VAL A 35 -20.75 -23.34 5.40
C VAL A 35 -22.23 -22.99 5.37
N ARG A 36 -23.09 -23.91 4.90
CA ARG A 36 -24.55 -23.73 4.91
C ARG A 36 -25.08 -23.60 6.34
N PHE A 37 -24.62 -24.43 7.26
CA PHE A 37 -25.05 -24.43 8.65
C PHE A 37 -24.60 -23.17 9.41
N ILE A 38 -23.34 -22.76 9.25
CA ILE A 38 -22.79 -21.56 9.90
C ILE A 38 -23.37 -20.28 9.29
N ASP A 39 -23.63 -20.30 7.98
CA ASP A 39 -24.02 -19.14 7.16
C ASP A 39 -23.12 -17.90 7.35
N PRO A 40 -21.80 -17.98 7.06
CA PRO A 40 -20.88 -16.88 7.33
C PRO A 40 -20.99 -15.73 6.30
N ASP A 41 -20.97 -14.49 6.76
CA ASP A 41 -20.94 -13.32 5.85
C ASP A 41 -19.57 -13.15 5.17
N ILE A 42 -18.50 -13.58 5.84
CA ILE A 42 -17.11 -13.46 5.37
C ILE A 42 -16.43 -14.82 5.47
N ILE A 43 -15.77 -15.23 4.38
CA ILE A 43 -14.93 -16.42 4.31
C ILE A 43 -13.50 -15.97 3.98
N LEU A 44 -12.57 -16.17 4.91
CA LEU A 44 -11.14 -15.92 4.68
C LEU A 44 -10.46 -17.26 4.38
N PHE A 45 -9.99 -17.43 3.16
CA PHE A 45 -9.50 -18.70 2.66
C PHE A 45 -8.13 -18.54 2.00
N PRO A 46 -7.08 -19.19 2.52
CA PRO A 46 -5.78 -19.24 1.84
C PRO A 46 -5.88 -19.77 0.41
N ASP A 47 -5.31 -19.04 -0.55
CA ASP A 47 -5.32 -19.41 -1.98
C ASP A 47 -6.75 -19.62 -2.55
N ALA A 48 -7.75 -18.91 -2.00
CA ALA A 48 -9.15 -19.02 -2.42
C ALA A 48 -9.34 -18.88 -3.94
N ASP A 49 -8.61 -17.95 -4.57
CA ASP A 49 -8.74 -17.67 -6.00
C ASP A 49 -8.29 -18.86 -6.86
N GLN A 50 -7.47 -19.77 -6.32
CA GLN A 50 -7.08 -21.02 -6.98
C GLN A 50 -7.92 -22.22 -6.56
N TRP A 51 -8.31 -22.31 -5.28
CA TRP A 51 -9.02 -23.47 -4.73
C TRP A 51 -10.51 -23.45 -5.03
N VAL A 52 -11.19 -22.32 -4.87
CA VAL A 52 -12.65 -22.22 -5.06
C VAL A 52 -13.10 -22.63 -6.47
N PRO A 53 -12.46 -22.19 -7.57
CA PRO A 53 -12.82 -22.66 -8.91
C PRO A 53 -12.73 -24.18 -9.05
N ARG A 54 -11.71 -24.81 -8.41
CA ARG A 54 -11.54 -26.27 -8.43
C ARG A 54 -12.59 -26.96 -7.60
N MET A 55 -12.90 -26.45 -6.41
CA MET A 55 -13.91 -27.01 -5.53
C MET A 55 -15.28 -27.02 -6.21
N ILE A 56 -15.64 -25.95 -6.91
CA ILE A 56 -16.90 -25.86 -7.69
C ILE A 56 -16.90 -26.89 -8.82
N ALA A 57 -15.83 -26.98 -9.62
CA ALA A 57 -15.73 -27.99 -10.68
C ALA A 57 -15.78 -29.44 -10.16
N ARG A 58 -15.22 -29.70 -8.96
CA ARG A 58 -15.30 -31.01 -8.31
C ARG A 58 -16.69 -31.28 -7.73
N ALA A 59 -17.34 -30.28 -7.16
CA ALA A 59 -18.69 -30.38 -6.63
C ALA A 59 -19.66 -30.82 -7.73
N GLU A 60 -19.60 -30.19 -8.91
CA GLU A 60 -20.39 -30.55 -10.08
C GLU A 60 -20.17 -32.02 -10.48
N LYS A 61 -18.90 -32.47 -10.56
CA LYS A 61 -18.57 -33.87 -10.87
C LYS A 61 -19.11 -34.86 -9.84
N TYR A 62 -19.19 -34.47 -8.57
CA TYR A 62 -19.66 -35.33 -7.48
C TYR A 62 -21.16 -35.21 -7.20
N GLY A 63 -21.88 -34.36 -7.93
CA GLY A 63 -23.31 -34.08 -7.68
C GLY A 63 -23.54 -33.39 -6.33
N LEU A 64 -22.62 -32.52 -5.90
CA LEU A 64 -22.71 -31.74 -4.67
C LEU A 64 -23.10 -30.29 -5.01
N GLU A 65 -23.92 -29.70 -4.14
CA GLU A 65 -24.30 -28.28 -4.24
C GLU A 65 -23.20 -27.40 -3.60
N PRO A 66 -22.55 -26.50 -4.36
CA PRO A 66 -21.44 -25.69 -3.86
C PRO A 66 -21.96 -24.52 -3.01
N CYS A 67 -22.26 -24.78 -1.73
CA CYS A 67 -22.86 -23.85 -0.76
C CYS A 67 -21.98 -22.66 -0.34
N LEU A 68 -20.94 -22.35 -1.11
CA LEU A 68 -20.12 -21.14 -0.94
C LEU A 68 -20.89 -19.88 -1.34
N SER A 69 -21.83 -19.97 -2.30
CA SER A 69 -22.76 -18.89 -2.65
C SER A 69 -24.05 -19.03 -1.85
N ARG A 70 -24.72 -17.91 -1.57
CA ARG A 70 -26.09 -17.91 -0.99
C ARG A 70 -27.18 -18.06 -2.05
N THR A 71 -26.85 -17.83 -3.32
CA THR A 71 -27.80 -17.80 -4.45
C THR A 71 -27.45 -18.82 -5.54
N ASP A 72 -26.45 -19.67 -5.31
CA ASP A 72 -25.80 -20.53 -6.31
C ASP A 72 -25.09 -19.80 -7.46
N TRP A 73 -25.17 -18.46 -7.52
CA TRP A 73 -24.46 -17.67 -8.51
C TRP A 73 -23.05 -17.31 -8.06
N PHE A 74 -22.13 -17.35 -9.02
CA PHE A 74 -20.75 -16.93 -8.84
C PHE A 74 -20.33 -15.95 -9.93
N ARG A 75 -19.65 -14.88 -9.52
CA ARG A 75 -19.03 -13.95 -10.44
C ARG A 75 -17.61 -14.40 -10.79
N ASN A 76 -17.36 -14.58 -12.09
CA ASN A 76 -16.03 -14.90 -12.60
C ASN A 76 -15.20 -13.62 -12.84
N LEU A 77 -13.97 -13.63 -12.35
CA LEU A 77 -12.93 -12.67 -12.71
C LEU A 77 -11.86 -13.38 -13.54
N ALA A 78 -11.55 -12.83 -14.71
CA ALA A 78 -10.51 -13.36 -15.56
C ALA A 78 -9.11 -13.20 -14.94
N SER A 79 -8.23 -14.16 -15.21
CA SER A 79 -6.80 -14.02 -14.91
C SER A 79 -6.19 -12.89 -15.72
N ARG A 80 -5.17 -12.23 -15.18
CA ARG A 80 -4.43 -11.17 -15.88
C ARG A 80 -2.95 -11.26 -15.59
N SER A 81 -2.13 -10.95 -16.58
CA SER A 81 -0.69 -10.75 -16.42
C SER A 81 -0.36 -9.29 -16.65
N TYR A 82 0.55 -8.73 -15.85
CA TYR A 82 1.00 -7.35 -15.99
C TYR A 82 2.50 -7.25 -15.70
N PHE A 83 3.16 -6.28 -16.33
CA PHE A 83 4.58 -6.03 -16.10
C PHE A 83 4.76 -5.03 -14.95
N SER A 84 5.64 -5.36 -14.00
CA SER A 84 5.93 -4.53 -12.83
C SER A 84 7.38 -4.71 -12.43
N TYR A 85 8.15 -3.61 -12.34
CA TYR A 85 9.56 -3.61 -11.93
C TYR A 85 10.43 -4.67 -12.63
N GLY A 86 10.33 -4.78 -13.95
CA GLY A 86 11.15 -5.72 -14.72
C GLY A 86 10.65 -7.17 -14.72
N LYS A 87 9.52 -7.47 -14.06
CA LYS A 87 8.96 -8.81 -13.95
C LYS A 87 7.53 -8.88 -14.47
N VAL A 88 7.18 -10.00 -15.09
CA VAL A 88 5.78 -10.31 -15.40
C VAL A 88 5.15 -10.92 -14.15
N GLU A 89 4.21 -10.19 -13.57
CA GLU A 89 3.39 -10.66 -12.48
C GLU A 89 2.11 -11.30 -13.06
N HIS A 90 1.76 -12.48 -12.56
CA HIS A 90 0.53 -13.16 -12.94
C HIS A 90 -0.46 -13.14 -11.78
N LYS A 91 -1.69 -12.71 -12.06
CA LYS A 91 -2.80 -12.76 -11.13
C LYS A 91 -3.82 -13.77 -11.64
N TYR A 92 -4.08 -14.78 -10.81
CA TYR A 92 -5.09 -15.78 -11.09
C TYR A 92 -6.49 -15.17 -11.25
N GLY A 93 -7.32 -15.87 -12.02
CA GLY A 93 -8.75 -15.58 -12.03
C GLY A 93 -9.36 -15.91 -10.66
N ALA A 94 -10.57 -15.44 -10.41
CA ALA A 94 -11.28 -15.70 -9.16
C ALA A 94 -12.75 -16.04 -9.45
N VAL A 95 -13.31 -16.91 -8.61
CA VAL A 95 -14.74 -17.24 -8.62
C VAL A 95 -15.32 -16.73 -7.31
N ILE A 96 -16.11 -15.66 -7.39
CA ILE A 96 -16.61 -14.91 -6.23
C ILE A 96 -18.06 -15.34 -5.95
N PRO A 97 -18.39 -15.87 -4.76
CA PRO A 97 -19.75 -16.21 -4.40
C PRO A 97 -20.62 -14.95 -4.26
N GLU A 98 -21.86 -15.02 -4.74
CA GLU A 98 -22.86 -14.00 -4.44
C GLU A 98 -23.42 -14.18 -3.01
N GLY A 99 -23.76 -13.05 -2.38
CA GLY A 99 -24.29 -13.01 -1.02
C GLY A 99 -23.24 -13.21 0.08
N ARG A 100 -21.95 -13.44 -0.24
CA ARG A 100 -20.85 -13.55 0.72
C ARG A 100 -19.59 -12.78 0.30
N ILE A 101 -18.75 -12.46 1.27
CA ILE A 101 -17.41 -11.89 1.04
C ILE A 101 -16.39 -13.03 1.11
N LEU A 102 -15.72 -13.33 -0.01
CA LEU A 102 -14.63 -14.31 -0.08
C LEU A 102 -13.29 -13.58 -0.30
N ILE A 103 -12.39 -13.70 0.66
CA ILE A 103 -11.06 -13.09 0.59
C ILE A 103 -9.99 -14.17 0.53
N ASP A 104 -9.17 -14.11 -0.53
CA ASP A 104 -7.93 -14.89 -0.61
C ASP A 104 -6.88 -14.29 0.34
N THR A 105 -6.58 -14.97 1.44
CA THR A 105 -5.70 -14.42 2.49
C THR A 105 -4.22 -14.43 2.13
N ILE A 106 -3.82 -15.17 1.09
CA ILE A 106 -2.43 -15.33 0.68
C ILE A 106 -2.11 -14.41 -0.50
N ASN A 107 -2.99 -14.37 -1.50
CA ASN A 107 -2.75 -13.62 -2.73
C ASN A 107 -3.27 -12.17 -2.68
N SER A 108 -4.19 -11.85 -1.77
CA SER A 108 -4.65 -10.48 -1.58
C SER A 108 -3.56 -9.62 -0.94
N PHE A 109 -2.99 -8.69 -1.72
CA PHE A 109 -2.07 -7.68 -1.20
C PHE A 109 -2.75 -6.82 -0.14
N THR A 110 -3.93 -6.28 -0.43
CA THR A 110 -4.68 -5.43 0.50
C THR A 110 -4.92 -6.14 1.83
N TYR A 111 -5.41 -7.39 1.82
CA TYR A 111 -5.64 -8.13 3.06
C TYR A 111 -4.33 -8.43 3.81
N ARG A 112 -3.25 -8.85 3.14
CA ARG A 112 -1.99 -9.16 3.83
C ARG A 112 -1.39 -7.94 4.52
N GLU A 113 -1.50 -6.77 3.91
CA GLU A 113 -0.92 -5.54 4.46
C GLU A 113 -1.82 -4.87 5.51
N SER A 114 -3.14 -5.02 5.38
CA SER A 114 -4.11 -4.21 6.13
C SER A 114 -5.18 -5.00 6.89
N GLY A 115 -5.18 -6.32 6.77
CA GLY A 115 -6.19 -7.20 7.34
C GLY A 115 -7.59 -6.94 6.80
N ILE A 116 -8.60 -7.50 7.48
CA ILE A 116 -10.00 -7.28 7.12
C ILE A 116 -10.43 -5.82 7.31
N GLY A 117 -9.96 -5.16 8.38
CA GLY A 117 -10.31 -3.77 8.68
C GLY A 117 -9.93 -2.81 7.54
N GLY A 118 -8.74 -2.99 6.97
CA GLY A 118 -8.31 -2.20 5.82
C GLY A 118 -9.08 -2.51 4.53
N VAL A 119 -9.43 -3.78 4.28
CA VAL A 119 -10.30 -4.14 3.14
C VAL A 119 -11.67 -3.47 3.25
N ILE A 120 -12.28 -3.48 4.43
CA ILE A 120 -13.59 -2.83 4.65
C ILE A 120 -13.48 -1.31 4.53
N LEU A 121 -12.45 -0.69 5.11
CA LEU A 121 -12.24 0.75 4.97
C LEU A 121 -12.08 1.15 3.49
N ALA A 122 -11.20 0.47 2.75
CA ALA A 122 -11.00 0.77 1.34
C ALA A 122 -12.26 0.50 0.50
N SER A 123 -13.06 -0.52 0.84
CA SER A 123 -14.35 -0.77 0.18
C SER A 123 -15.29 0.42 0.35
N ARG A 124 -15.40 0.96 1.58
CA ARG A 124 -16.23 2.13 1.87
C ARG A 124 -15.75 3.39 1.17
N LEU A 125 -14.43 3.61 1.09
CA LEU A 125 -13.86 4.76 0.40
C LEU A 125 -14.08 4.67 -1.12
N THR A 126 -13.81 3.51 -1.71
CA THR A 126 -13.77 3.37 -3.18
C THR A 126 -15.13 3.08 -3.83
N GLY A 127 -16.16 2.80 -3.04
CA GLY A 127 -17.46 2.31 -3.54
C GLY A 127 -17.40 0.89 -4.14
N LEU A 128 -16.26 0.21 -4.04
CA LEU A 128 -16.10 -1.16 -4.54
C LEU A 128 -16.55 -2.18 -3.49
N PRO A 129 -17.13 -3.32 -3.89
CA PRO A 129 -17.41 -4.43 -2.98
C PRO A 129 -16.11 -4.97 -2.36
N PRO A 130 -16.12 -5.44 -1.09
CA PRO A 130 -14.93 -6.01 -0.43
C PRO A 130 -14.25 -7.15 -1.22
N ASN A 131 -15.05 -7.91 -1.97
CA ASN A 131 -14.55 -8.94 -2.90
C ASN A 131 -13.61 -8.37 -3.99
N LEU A 132 -13.92 -7.18 -4.52
CA LEU A 132 -13.06 -6.52 -5.51
C LEU A 132 -11.93 -5.74 -4.83
N THR A 133 -12.22 -5.05 -3.73
CA THR A 133 -11.23 -4.27 -2.97
C THR A 133 -10.04 -5.11 -2.51
N SER A 134 -10.30 -6.32 -2.00
CA SER A 134 -9.24 -7.25 -1.60
C SER A 134 -8.38 -7.72 -2.79
N ARG A 135 -8.90 -7.67 -4.02
CA ARG A 135 -8.24 -8.18 -5.22
C ARG A 135 -7.57 -7.08 -6.04
N PHE A 136 -7.90 -5.82 -5.84
CA PHE A 136 -7.36 -4.71 -6.63
C PHE A 136 -6.06 -4.14 -6.04
N THR A 137 -5.23 -3.54 -6.90
CA THR A 137 -4.00 -2.89 -6.46
C THR A 137 -4.32 -1.56 -5.79
N PRO A 138 -3.47 -1.04 -4.90
CA PRO A 138 -3.71 0.27 -4.28
C PRO A 138 -3.93 1.39 -5.30
N GLY A 139 -3.21 1.36 -6.43
CA GLY A 139 -3.41 2.29 -7.55
C GLY A 139 -4.82 2.20 -8.18
N THR A 140 -5.38 0.99 -8.32
CA THR A 140 -6.77 0.83 -8.75
C THR A 140 -7.75 1.33 -7.68
N LEU A 141 -7.46 1.12 -6.40
CA LEU A 141 -8.31 1.60 -5.30
C LEU A 141 -8.37 3.14 -5.30
N ILE A 142 -7.22 3.83 -5.30
CA ILE A 142 -7.23 5.30 -5.35
C ILE A 142 -7.90 5.83 -6.61
N SER A 143 -7.68 5.20 -7.77
CA SER A 143 -8.40 5.57 -9.01
C SER A 143 -9.91 5.49 -8.85
N ASN A 144 -10.43 4.44 -8.20
CA ASN A 144 -11.88 4.30 -8.00
C ASN A 144 -12.41 5.30 -6.98
N TYR A 145 -11.64 5.60 -5.94
CA TYR A 145 -11.98 6.66 -4.99
C TYR A 145 -12.07 8.03 -5.68
N GLU A 146 -11.09 8.40 -6.50
CA GLU A 146 -11.13 9.65 -7.27
C GLU A 146 -12.32 9.69 -8.23
N VAL A 147 -12.61 8.59 -8.95
CA VAL A 147 -13.77 8.52 -9.83
C VAL A 147 -15.08 8.67 -9.04
N TYR A 148 -15.19 8.02 -7.89
CA TYR A 148 -16.34 8.12 -7.01
C TYR A 148 -16.56 9.56 -6.54
N GLU A 149 -15.52 10.22 -6.04
CA GLU A 149 -15.61 11.62 -5.59
C GLU A 149 -15.89 12.59 -6.75
N ALA A 150 -15.31 12.37 -7.93
CA ALA A 150 -15.61 13.17 -9.11
C ALA A 150 -17.09 13.09 -9.50
N LEU A 151 -17.65 11.86 -9.58
CA LEU A 151 -19.05 11.65 -9.93
C LEU A 151 -19.98 12.27 -8.87
N LYS A 152 -19.64 12.16 -7.59
CA LYS A 152 -20.38 12.79 -6.49
C LYS A 152 -20.39 14.32 -6.57
N GLN A 153 -19.34 14.92 -7.12
CA GLN A 153 -19.23 16.37 -7.37
C GLN A 153 -19.80 16.80 -8.74
N GLY A 154 -20.38 15.88 -9.53
CA GLY A 154 -20.90 16.18 -10.86
C GLY A 154 -19.80 16.41 -11.92
N ILE A 155 -18.57 15.97 -11.67
CA ILE A 155 -17.44 16.11 -12.58
C ILE A 155 -17.47 14.96 -13.59
N ALA A 156 -17.44 15.30 -14.88
CA ALA A 156 -17.41 14.32 -15.96
C ALA A 156 -16.09 13.53 -15.96
N VAL A 157 -16.20 12.20 -15.97
CA VAL A 157 -15.03 11.30 -15.94
C VAL A 157 -14.88 10.61 -17.31
N PRO A 158 -13.73 10.75 -17.99
CA PRO A 158 -13.52 10.10 -19.28
C PRO A 158 -13.49 8.57 -19.13
N PHE A 159 -14.17 7.85 -20.03
CA PHE A 159 -14.16 6.38 -20.01
C PHE A 159 -12.74 5.83 -20.20
N ARG A 160 -11.99 6.37 -21.16
CA ARG A 160 -10.56 6.12 -21.40
C ARG A 160 -9.83 7.45 -21.48
N LYS A 161 -8.62 7.51 -20.90
CA LYS A 161 -7.76 8.67 -21.03
C LYS A 161 -7.09 8.66 -22.40
N HIS A 162 -7.24 9.77 -23.13
CA HIS A 162 -6.64 10.00 -24.44
C HIS A 162 -5.79 11.28 -24.49
N ASP A 163 -5.54 11.90 -23.33
CA ASP A 163 -4.77 13.13 -23.26
C ASP A 163 -3.32 12.85 -23.68
N ALA A 164 -2.93 13.35 -24.85
CA ALA A 164 -1.53 13.40 -25.22
C ALA A 164 -0.83 14.43 -24.34
N GLU A 165 0.40 14.11 -23.93
CA GLU A 165 1.32 15.11 -23.39
C GLU A 165 1.45 16.26 -24.39
N ARG A 166 1.58 17.49 -23.90
CA ARG A 166 1.86 18.63 -24.78
C ARG A 166 3.20 18.38 -25.49
N GLN A 167 3.33 18.87 -26.72
CA GLN A 167 4.64 18.84 -27.38
C GLN A 167 5.61 19.72 -26.56
N ARG A 168 6.75 19.13 -26.20
CA ARG A 168 7.82 19.77 -25.41
C ARG A 168 9.14 19.67 -26.16
N THR A 169 10.03 20.63 -25.94
CA THR A 169 11.39 20.54 -26.49
C THR A 169 12.21 19.54 -25.67
N ILE A 170 13.29 19.02 -26.25
CA ILE A 170 14.24 18.13 -25.54
C ILE A 170 14.84 18.85 -24.31
N VAL A 171 15.02 20.17 -24.39
CA VAL A 171 15.55 20.98 -23.30
C VAL A 171 14.55 21.01 -22.14
N ASP A 172 13.27 21.23 -22.42
CA ASP A 172 12.20 21.22 -21.42
C ASP A 172 12.13 19.85 -20.74
N LEU A 173 12.15 18.77 -21.51
CA LEU A 173 12.15 17.40 -21.00
C LEU A 173 13.34 17.13 -20.07
N LYS A 174 14.57 17.50 -20.46
CA LYS A 174 15.75 17.35 -19.59
C LYS A 174 15.67 18.18 -18.31
N SER A 175 15.01 19.34 -18.36
CA SER A 175 14.88 20.22 -17.20
C SER A 175 13.85 19.68 -16.19
N ALA A 176 12.77 19.09 -16.69
CA ALA A 176 11.63 18.59 -15.92
C ALA A 176 11.83 17.15 -15.43
N ASP A 177 12.54 16.30 -16.18
CA ASP A 177 12.86 14.91 -15.84
C ASP A 177 14.01 14.83 -14.82
N LYS A 178 13.80 15.45 -13.66
CA LYS A 178 14.66 15.35 -12.49
C LYS A 178 13.90 14.58 -11.44
N GLY A 179 14.35 13.36 -11.14
CA GLY A 179 13.79 12.55 -10.05
C GLY A 179 13.97 13.20 -8.66
N GLY A 180 13.61 12.46 -7.61
CA GLY A 180 13.75 12.94 -6.23
C GLY A 180 15.19 13.33 -5.86
N MET A 181 15.34 14.29 -4.95
CA MET A 181 16.65 14.72 -4.46
C MET A 181 17.32 13.61 -3.66
N ILE A 182 18.62 13.40 -3.88
CA ILE A 182 19.45 12.55 -3.03
C ILE A 182 20.74 13.31 -2.74
N PHE A 183 21.08 13.50 -1.47
CA PHE A 183 22.38 14.01 -1.08
C PHE A 183 23.37 12.86 -1.05
N GLN A 184 24.60 13.07 -1.52
CA GLN A 184 25.59 12.01 -1.48
C GLN A 184 26.14 11.87 -0.05
N PRO A 185 26.07 10.68 0.56
CA PRO A 185 26.61 10.51 1.90
C PRO A 185 28.13 10.42 1.87
N GLN A 186 28.78 10.82 2.96
CA GLN A 186 30.15 10.43 3.21
C GLN A 186 30.17 8.99 3.74
N PRO A 187 30.99 8.08 3.18
CA PRO A 187 31.10 6.73 3.72
C PRO A 187 31.66 6.77 5.14
N GLY A 188 31.08 5.99 6.04
CA GLY A 188 31.53 5.98 7.42
C GLY A 188 30.53 5.34 8.37
N ILE A 189 30.95 5.30 9.64
CA ILE A 189 30.13 4.86 10.77
C ILE A 189 29.80 6.10 11.59
N TYR A 190 28.52 6.34 11.81
CA TYR A 190 28.01 7.50 12.52
C TYR A 190 27.21 7.02 13.72
N GLU A 191 27.69 7.37 14.91
CA GLU A 191 26.98 7.12 16.17
C GLU A 191 26.01 8.26 16.50
N LYS A 192 24.94 7.94 17.24
CA LYS A 192 23.96 8.92 17.75
C LYS A 192 23.38 9.81 16.64
N ALA A 193 22.99 9.18 15.54
CA ALA A 193 22.37 9.86 14.40
C ALA A 193 20.83 9.84 14.54
N TYR A 194 20.17 10.75 13.84
CA TYR A 194 18.72 10.81 13.74
C TYR A 194 18.31 10.83 12.28
N GLU A 195 17.23 10.14 11.95
CA GLU A 195 16.55 10.25 10.66
C GLU A 195 15.26 11.03 10.84
N LEU A 196 15.14 12.15 10.14
CA LEU A 196 13.90 12.88 9.99
C LEU A 196 13.20 12.37 8.72
N ASP A 197 12.02 11.76 8.85
CA ASP A 197 11.22 11.20 7.74
C ASP A 197 9.90 11.96 7.60
N PHE A 198 9.60 12.47 6.40
CA PHE A 198 8.33 13.16 6.14
C PHE A 198 7.16 12.17 6.08
N THR A 199 6.15 12.39 6.92
CA THR A 199 4.95 11.56 6.91
C THR A 199 4.08 11.92 5.70
N SER A 200 3.84 10.94 4.82
CA SER A 200 2.98 11.14 3.64
C SER A 200 3.45 12.33 2.78
N PHE A 201 4.75 12.39 2.50
CA PHE A 201 5.38 13.56 1.89
C PHE A 201 4.68 14.06 0.62
N TYR A 202 4.56 13.21 -0.41
CA TYR A 202 3.92 13.61 -1.66
C TYR A 202 2.43 13.95 -1.54
N PRO A 203 1.58 13.16 -0.84
CA PRO A 203 0.22 13.59 -0.53
C PRO A 203 0.15 14.98 0.14
N SER A 204 1.04 15.25 1.09
CA SER A 204 1.07 16.55 1.78
C SER A 204 1.48 17.68 0.85
N ILE A 205 2.42 17.43 -0.09
CA ILE A 205 2.75 18.39 -1.15
C ILE A 205 1.55 18.66 -2.06
N ILE A 206 0.81 17.61 -2.47
CA ILE A 206 -0.38 17.76 -3.31
C ILE A 206 -1.41 18.68 -2.63
N VAL A 207 -1.66 18.46 -1.34
CA VAL A 207 -2.64 19.22 -0.56
C VAL A 207 -2.16 20.65 -0.29
N ASN A 208 -0.97 20.81 0.33
CA ASN A 208 -0.45 22.11 0.77
C ASN A 208 -0.22 23.08 -0.39
N TYR A 209 0.10 22.57 -1.59
CA TYR A 209 0.36 23.37 -2.79
C TYR A 209 -0.80 23.33 -3.79
N ASN A 210 -1.94 22.74 -3.42
CA ASN A 210 -3.15 22.69 -4.23
C ASN A 210 -2.91 22.14 -5.66
N LEU A 211 -2.16 21.04 -5.77
CA LEU A 211 -1.70 20.52 -7.06
C LEU A 211 -2.76 19.62 -7.70
N SER A 212 -3.22 20.01 -8.89
CA SER A 212 -4.18 19.28 -9.72
C SER A 212 -3.98 19.70 -11.19
N PRO A 213 -4.37 18.89 -12.19
CA PRO A 213 -4.18 19.25 -13.61
C PRO A 213 -4.70 20.64 -13.99
N GLU A 214 -5.75 21.07 -13.32
CA GLU A 214 -6.48 22.30 -13.58
C GLU A 214 -5.96 23.49 -12.74
N THR A 215 -5.00 23.28 -11.83
CA THR A 215 -4.35 24.36 -11.06
C THR A 215 -2.93 24.67 -11.54
N LEU A 216 -2.44 23.93 -12.54
CA LEU A 216 -1.10 24.09 -13.12
C LEU A 216 -0.84 25.47 -13.76
N ASP A 217 -1.89 26.20 -14.11
CA ASP A 217 -1.82 27.56 -14.64
C ASP A 217 -1.68 28.64 -13.55
N GLY A 218 -1.53 28.24 -12.28
CA GLY A 218 -1.50 29.15 -11.14
C GLY A 218 -2.89 29.63 -10.69
N SER A 219 -3.96 29.00 -11.20
CA SER A 219 -5.31 29.32 -10.76
C SER A 219 -5.50 29.11 -9.25
N LYS A 220 -6.16 30.07 -8.61
CA LYS A 220 -6.51 30.02 -7.17
C LYS A 220 -7.72 29.14 -6.87
N ARG A 221 -8.28 28.44 -7.86
CA ARG A 221 -9.38 27.49 -7.63
C ARG A 221 -8.90 26.31 -6.79
N SER A 222 -9.80 25.73 -5.99
CA SER A 222 -9.51 24.45 -5.33
C SER A 222 -9.30 23.38 -6.39
N GLY A 223 -8.15 22.71 -6.34
CA GLY A 223 -7.80 21.61 -7.23
C GLY A 223 -8.49 20.33 -6.79
N PHE A 224 -9.10 19.63 -7.73
CA PHE A 224 -9.81 18.39 -7.52
C PHE A 224 -8.94 17.36 -6.79
N LEU A 225 -7.72 17.09 -7.27
CA LEU A 225 -6.82 16.13 -6.61
C LEU A 225 -6.50 16.55 -5.18
N SER A 226 -6.21 17.83 -4.94
CA SER A 226 -5.98 18.35 -3.59
C SER A 226 -7.18 18.07 -2.67
N SER A 227 -8.39 18.45 -3.11
CA SER A 227 -9.62 18.28 -2.33
C SER A 227 -9.99 16.83 -2.03
N VAL A 228 -9.61 15.89 -2.90
CA VAL A 228 -9.92 14.46 -2.75
C VAL A 228 -8.88 13.76 -1.88
N ILE A 229 -7.62 14.18 -1.96
CA ILE A 229 -6.52 13.60 -1.19
C ILE A 229 -6.49 14.10 0.26
N GLU A 230 -6.88 15.35 0.52
CA GLU A 230 -6.89 15.96 1.85
C GLU A 230 -7.65 15.12 2.91
N PRO A 231 -8.91 14.69 2.70
CA PRO A 231 -9.60 13.85 3.67
C PRO A 231 -8.93 12.49 3.93
N LEU A 232 -8.29 11.90 2.91
CA LEU A 232 -7.55 10.65 3.08
C LEU A 232 -6.25 10.87 3.87
N LEU A 233 -5.58 11.99 3.62
CA LEU A 233 -4.37 12.38 4.32
C LEU A 233 -4.67 12.60 5.80
N ASP A 234 -5.71 13.37 6.13
CA ASP A 234 -6.14 13.62 7.50
C ASP A 234 -6.49 12.32 8.23
N LEU A 235 -7.29 11.46 7.60
CA LEU A 235 -7.63 10.16 8.15
C LEU A 235 -6.38 9.29 8.37
N ARG A 236 -5.40 9.36 7.47
CA ARG A 236 -4.13 8.66 7.65
C ARG A 236 -3.32 9.23 8.80
N LEU A 237 -3.21 10.55 8.93
CA LEU A 237 -2.47 11.18 10.03
C LEU A 237 -3.06 10.77 11.38
N GLU A 238 -4.38 10.78 11.49
CA GLU A 238 -5.05 10.35 12.73
C GLU A 238 -4.90 8.84 12.99
N THR A 239 -5.12 7.99 12.00
CA THR A 239 -4.92 6.53 12.17
C THR A 239 -3.46 6.16 12.44
N LYS A 240 -2.49 6.90 11.89
CA LYS A 240 -1.05 6.75 12.18
C LYS A 240 -0.71 7.14 13.61
N ARG A 241 -1.41 8.14 14.18
CA ARG A 241 -1.29 8.52 15.59
C ARG A 241 -1.91 7.44 16.48
N LEU A 242 -3.13 7.03 16.19
CA LEU A 242 -3.90 6.07 16.99
C LEU A 242 -3.27 4.67 17.00
N LYS A 243 -2.67 4.20 15.90
CA LYS A 243 -2.05 2.86 15.85
C LYS A 243 -0.89 2.67 16.82
N LYS A 244 -0.31 3.76 17.34
CA LYS A 244 0.76 3.72 18.35
C LYS A 244 0.22 3.30 19.73
N VAL A 245 -1.07 3.53 19.97
CA VAL A 245 -1.75 3.24 21.24
C VAL A 245 -2.67 2.02 21.11
N ASP A 246 -3.31 1.86 19.95
CA ASP A 246 -4.30 0.82 19.73
C ASP A 246 -4.01 0.07 18.41
N PRO A 247 -3.59 -1.21 18.49
CA PRO A 247 -3.24 -2.03 17.33
C PRO A 247 -4.35 -2.17 16.28
N LYS A 248 -5.63 -1.94 16.61
CA LYS A 248 -6.73 -2.07 15.65
C LYS A 248 -6.62 -1.10 14.47
N TYR A 249 -5.99 0.06 14.68
CA TYR A 249 -5.77 1.05 13.62
C TYR A 249 -4.62 0.71 12.68
N LYS A 250 -3.80 -0.31 13.01
CA LYS A 250 -2.67 -0.72 12.16
C LYS A 250 -3.12 -1.06 10.74
N GLY A 251 -4.22 -1.79 10.61
CA GLY A 251 -4.79 -2.13 9.31
C GLY A 251 -5.29 -0.91 8.54
N LEU A 252 -5.97 0.01 9.22
CA LEU A 252 -6.53 1.22 8.63
C LEU A 252 -5.41 2.16 8.13
N ASP A 253 -4.39 2.42 8.95
CA ASP A 253 -3.22 3.20 8.52
C ASP A 253 -2.50 2.52 7.35
N SER A 254 -2.31 1.19 7.39
CA SER A 254 -1.67 0.44 6.31
C SER A 254 -2.37 0.65 4.97
N VAL A 255 -3.71 0.51 4.91
CA VAL A 255 -4.43 0.65 3.63
C VAL A 255 -4.41 2.09 3.12
N LEU A 256 -4.58 3.07 4.00
CA LEU A 256 -4.50 4.49 3.64
C LEU A 256 -3.10 4.85 3.16
N LYS A 257 -2.06 4.30 3.81
CA LYS A 257 -0.67 4.44 3.36
C LYS A 257 -0.49 3.93 1.96
N TRP A 258 -0.99 2.73 1.67
CA TRP A 258 -0.85 2.12 0.35
C TRP A 258 -1.64 2.86 -0.73
N MET A 259 -2.83 3.39 -0.43
CA MET A 259 -3.57 4.23 -1.36
C MET A 259 -2.84 5.55 -1.64
N LEU A 260 -2.38 6.23 -0.59
CA LEU A 260 -1.72 7.54 -0.69
C LEU A 260 -0.32 7.48 -1.33
N VAL A 261 0.47 6.45 -1.05
CA VAL A 261 1.80 6.29 -1.69
C VAL A 261 1.67 6.11 -3.20
N THR A 262 0.56 5.55 -3.69
CA THR A 262 0.32 5.39 -5.12
C THR A 262 -0.18 6.64 -5.82
N CYS A 263 -0.68 7.65 -5.10
CA CYS A 263 -1.19 8.89 -5.70
C CYS A 263 -0.13 9.62 -6.53
N PHE A 264 1.12 9.67 -6.04
CA PHE A 264 2.23 10.31 -6.74
C PHE A 264 2.61 9.59 -8.05
N GLY A 265 2.80 8.27 -8.00
CA GLY A 265 3.09 7.48 -9.21
C GLY A 265 1.92 7.49 -10.20
N TYR A 266 0.70 7.65 -9.68
CA TYR A 266 -0.50 7.75 -10.48
C TYR A 266 -0.56 9.02 -11.31
N THR A 267 -0.10 10.18 -10.81
CA THR A 267 -0.12 11.41 -11.62
C THR A 267 0.77 11.31 -12.87
N GLY A 268 1.87 10.55 -12.82
CA GLY A 268 2.72 10.26 -13.98
C GLY A 268 2.25 9.08 -14.85
N TYR A 269 1.17 8.38 -14.49
CA TYR A 269 0.71 7.20 -15.21
C TYR A 269 -0.20 7.56 -16.39
N LYS A 270 0.15 7.13 -17.60
CA LYS A 270 -0.59 7.49 -18.83
C LYS A 270 -2.09 7.19 -18.83
N ASN A 271 -2.54 6.17 -18.08
CA ASN A 271 -3.96 5.79 -18.03
C ASN A 271 -4.68 6.33 -16.78
N ALA A 272 -4.00 7.12 -15.95
CA ALA A 272 -4.58 7.73 -14.76
C ALA A 272 -5.57 8.82 -15.14
N LYS A 273 -6.87 8.65 -14.82
CA LYS A 273 -7.95 9.53 -15.30
C LYS A 273 -7.68 11.00 -14.95
N PHE A 274 -7.30 11.27 -13.71
CA PHE A 274 -6.95 12.59 -13.21
C PHE A 274 -5.43 12.84 -13.18
N GLY A 275 -4.62 11.94 -13.74
CA GLY A 275 -3.18 12.10 -13.81
C GLY A 275 -2.74 13.03 -14.93
N ARG A 276 -1.69 13.81 -14.66
CA ARG A 276 -0.92 14.58 -15.64
C ARG A 276 0.54 14.62 -15.24
N ILE A 277 1.41 14.44 -16.24
CA ILE A 277 2.86 14.39 -16.02
C ILE A 277 3.38 15.71 -15.44
N GLU A 278 2.80 16.84 -15.82
CA GLU A 278 3.17 18.16 -15.31
C GLU A 278 2.88 18.31 -13.80
N VAL A 279 1.83 17.64 -13.29
CA VAL A 279 1.56 17.56 -11.85
C VAL A 279 2.63 16.73 -11.15
N HIS A 280 3.02 15.60 -11.75
CA HIS A 280 4.10 14.75 -11.22
C HIS A 280 5.44 15.50 -11.13
N GLU A 281 5.79 16.24 -12.17
CA GLU A 281 6.99 17.08 -12.23
C GLU A 281 6.94 18.21 -11.19
N SER A 282 5.78 18.86 -11.02
CA SER A 282 5.59 19.91 -10.01
C SER A 282 5.77 19.38 -8.59
N ILE A 283 5.16 18.23 -8.26
CA ILE A 283 5.36 17.54 -6.97
C ILE A 283 6.85 17.26 -6.75
N THR A 284 7.55 16.79 -7.78
CA THR A 284 8.98 16.45 -7.70
C THR A 284 9.87 17.68 -7.61
N SER A 285 9.48 18.82 -8.19
CA SER A 285 10.21 20.08 -7.99
C SER A 285 10.09 20.57 -6.55
N ILE A 286 8.86 20.65 -6.04
CA ILE A 286 8.58 21.09 -4.67
C ILE A 286 9.24 20.16 -3.65
N SER A 287 9.24 18.84 -3.88
CA SER A 287 9.89 17.89 -2.97
C SER A 287 11.40 18.14 -2.86
N ARG A 288 12.08 18.47 -3.97
CA ARG A 288 13.50 18.82 -3.97
C ARG A 288 13.75 20.13 -3.22
N GLU A 289 12.92 21.15 -3.44
CA GLU A 289 13.00 22.43 -2.74
C GLU A 289 12.82 22.27 -1.22
N LEU A 290 11.83 21.48 -0.81
CA LEU A 290 11.58 21.17 0.61
C LEU A 290 12.75 20.42 1.24
N LEU A 291 13.36 19.46 0.55
CA LEU A 291 14.51 18.74 1.08
C LEU A 291 15.76 19.64 1.19
N ILE A 292 16.00 20.52 0.22
CA ILE A 292 17.06 21.53 0.30
C ILE A 292 16.81 22.47 1.48
N LYS A 293 15.58 22.96 1.65
CA LYS A 293 15.21 23.84 2.77
C LYS A 293 15.39 23.14 4.11
N THR A 294 15.02 21.86 4.21
CA THR A 294 15.22 21.03 5.40
C THR A 294 16.70 20.88 5.74
N LYS A 295 17.55 20.66 4.73
CA LYS A 295 19.00 20.64 4.88
C LYS A 295 19.54 21.98 5.43
N GLN A 296 19.12 23.11 4.84
CA GLN A 296 19.54 24.44 5.29
C GLN A 296 19.11 24.73 6.73
N ILE A 297 17.91 24.28 7.14
CA ILE A 297 17.45 24.39 8.53
C ILE A 297 18.38 23.60 9.46
N ALA A 298 18.75 22.37 9.09
CA ALA A 298 19.68 21.55 9.87
C ALA A 298 21.04 22.25 10.04
N GLU A 299 21.64 22.71 8.93
CA GLU A 299 22.93 23.41 8.95
C GLU A 299 22.86 24.70 9.78
N SER A 300 21.74 25.43 9.77
CA SER A 300 21.53 26.63 10.60
C SER A 300 21.41 26.35 12.11
N MET A 301 21.28 25.08 12.49
CA MET A 301 21.13 24.61 13.87
C MET A 301 22.33 23.75 14.29
N ASP A 302 23.47 23.93 13.62
CA ASP A 302 24.72 23.21 13.88
C ASP A 302 24.58 21.68 13.82
N LEU A 303 23.62 21.18 13.03
CA LEU A 303 23.45 19.77 12.72
C LEU A 303 24.30 19.39 11.51
N GLU A 304 25.09 18.34 11.65
CA GLU A 304 25.79 17.71 10.53
C GLU A 304 24.79 16.90 9.69
N VAL A 305 24.63 17.24 8.41
CA VAL A 305 23.79 16.48 7.48
C VAL A 305 24.60 15.32 6.90
N LEU A 306 24.23 14.09 7.26
CA LEU A 306 24.96 12.88 6.88
C LEU A 306 24.52 12.35 5.51
N HIS A 307 23.21 12.37 5.26
CA HIS A 307 22.59 11.83 4.06
C HIS A 307 21.19 12.41 3.87
N GLY A 308 20.64 12.33 2.66
CA GLY A 308 19.22 12.58 2.40
C GLY A 308 18.76 11.79 1.20
N ILE A 309 17.58 11.17 1.30
CA ILE A 309 16.98 10.39 0.23
C ILE A 309 15.52 10.80 0.13
N VAL A 310 15.18 11.54 -0.92
CA VAL A 310 13.80 11.86 -1.30
C VAL A 310 13.03 12.57 -0.19
N ASP A 311 12.38 11.81 0.69
CA ASP A 311 11.49 12.23 1.77
C ASP A 311 12.11 12.14 3.17
N CYS A 312 13.42 11.87 3.28
CA CYS A 312 14.09 11.79 4.57
C CYS A 312 15.50 12.41 4.57
N LEU A 313 15.94 12.82 5.76
CA LEU A 313 17.25 13.42 6.03
C LEU A 313 17.88 12.80 7.29
N TRP A 314 19.13 12.33 7.19
CA TRP A 314 19.91 11.89 8.34
C TRP A 314 20.79 13.02 8.85
N VAL A 315 20.73 13.27 10.15
CA VAL A 315 21.48 14.32 10.84
C VAL A 315 22.19 13.80 12.08
N LYS A 316 23.23 14.51 12.52
CA LYS A 316 24.00 14.22 13.74
C LYS A 316 24.37 15.51 14.48
N GLY A 317 24.46 15.40 15.80
CA GLY A 317 24.75 16.54 16.68
C GLY A 317 23.48 17.31 17.03
N GLY A 318 23.64 18.56 17.50
CA GLY A 318 22.58 19.52 17.75
C GLY A 318 21.40 19.04 18.61
N ASP A 319 20.32 19.82 18.60
CA ASP A 319 19.01 19.43 19.12
C ASP A 319 18.11 18.96 17.97
N ALA A 320 18.07 17.65 17.75
CA ALA A 320 17.29 17.03 16.69
C ALA A 320 15.76 17.18 16.90
N TYR A 321 15.30 17.37 18.14
CA TYR A 321 13.88 17.56 18.44
C TYR A 321 13.44 18.98 18.09
N GLN A 322 14.23 19.99 18.46
CA GLN A 322 13.98 21.37 18.03
C GLN A 322 14.06 21.51 16.51
N PHE A 323 15.00 20.78 15.87
CA PHE A 323 15.09 20.71 14.41
C PHE A 323 13.81 20.17 13.78
N LYS A 324 13.27 19.05 14.29
CA LYS A 324 11.99 18.50 13.87
C LYS A 324 10.88 19.54 13.93
N GLU A 325 10.71 20.21 15.08
CA GLU A 325 9.66 21.22 15.28
C GLU A 325 9.79 22.38 14.29
N LYS A 326 11.02 22.87 14.07
CA LYS A 326 11.28 23.96 13.12
C LYS A 326 10.98 23.54 11.67
N VAL A 327 11.32 22.31 11.28
CA VAL A 327 10.98 21.79 9.94
C VAL A 327 9.46 21.70 9.76
N GLU A 328 8.73 21.18 10.73
CA GLU A 328 7.27 21.10 10.65
C GLU A 328 6.63 22.50 10.58
N ALA A 329 7.08 23.44 11.39
CA ALA A 329 6.59 24.82 11.37
C ALA A 329 6.85 25.53 10.03
N VAL A 330 7.99 25.27 9.39
CA VAL A 330 8.40 25.92 8.14
C VAL A 330 7.82 25.25 6.89
N THR A 331 7.57 23.95 6.93
CA THR A 331 7.08 23.17 5.77
C THR A 331 5.58 22.90 5.82
N GLY A 332 4.98 22.93 7.01
CA GLY A 332 3.58 22.51 7.23
C GLY A 332 3.36 21.01 7.03
N ILE A 333 4.41 20.19 7.04
CA ILE A 333 4.31 18.74 6.84
C ILE A 333 4.81 18.02 8.09
N VAL A 334 4.00 17.08 8.58
CA VAL A 334 4.33 16.24 9.74
C VAL A 334 5.52 15.33 9.43
N THR A 335 6.40 15.18 10.41
CA THR A 335 7.63 14.37 10.34
C THR A 335 7.71 13.37 11.49
N GLU A 336 8.47 12.31 11.30
CA GLU A 336 8.89 11.40 12.37
C GLU A 336 10.41 11.46 12.54
N LEU A 337 10.86 11.38 13.78
CA LEU A 337 12.28 11.37 14.13
C LEU A 337 12.65 9.97 14.64
N GLU A 338 13.50 9.26 13.91
CA GLU A 338 13.99 7.92 14.29
C GLU A 338 15.44 8.01 14.80
N PRO A 339 15.70 7.74 16.10
CA PRO A 339 17.06 7.74 16.65
C PRO A 339 17.82 6.44 16.32
N TYR A 340 19.12 6.58 16.08
CA TYR A 340 20.07 5.50 15.83
C TYR A 340 21.15 5.47 16.88
N ASP A 341 21.45 4.26 17.37
CA ASP A 341 22.67 4.02 18.14
C ASP A 341 23.87 4.22 17.21
N TRP A 342 23.79 3.64 16.00
CA TRP A 342 24.75 3.85 14.92
C TRP A 342 24.14 3.56 13.54
N ILE A 343 24.68 4.20 12.52
CA ILE A 343 24.36 3.96 11.10
C ILE A 343 25.64 3.97 10.25
N VAL A 344 25.67 3.12 9.23
CA VAL A 344 26.80 2.96 8.30
C VAL A 344 26.37 3.27 6.88
N PHE A 345 27.04 4.23 6.24
CA PHE A 345 26.94 4.49 4.80
C PHE A 345 28.11 3.81 4.08
N LEU A 346 27.80 2.92 3.14
CA LEU A 346 28.81 2.11 2.45
C LEU A 346 29.48 2.89 1.31
N PRO A 347 30.77 2.66 1.02
CA PRO A 347 31.43 3.30 -0.11
C PRO A 347 31.00 2.67 -1.46
N LEU A 348 31.13 3.47 -2.51
CA LEU A 348 31.18 3.09 -3.91
C LEU A 348 32.65 2.91 -4.34
N ALA A 349 32.85 2.36 -5.54
CA ALA A 349 34.19 2.12 -6.07
C ALA A 349 35.01 3.39 -6.30
N ASP A 350 34.33 4.53 -6.44
CA ASP A 350 34.92 5.87 -6.60
C ASP A 350 35.25 6.55 -5.27
N GLY A 351 35.02 5.88 -4.13
CA GLY A 351 35.30 6.40 -2.79
C GLY A 351 34.17 7.24 -2.18
N PHE A 352 33.13 7.59 -2.93
CA PHE A 352 31.96 8.28 -2.38
C PHE A 352 30.96 7.32 -1.72
N GLY A 353 30.02 7.85 -0.93
CA GLY A 353 28.98 7.02 -0.31
C GLY A 353 27.93 6.54 -1.31
N ALA A 354 27.51 5.30 -1.12
CA ALA A 354 26.46 4.66 -1.89
C ALA A 354 25.09 5.17 -1.46
N TYR A 355 24.41 5.85 -2.38
CA TYR A 355 23.09 6.47 -2.16
C TYR A 355 22.06 5.57 -1.46
N ASN A 356 21.99 4.29 -1.84
CA ASN A 356 20.95 3.35 -1.39
C ASN A 356 21.52 2.13 -0.62
N ARG A 357 22.77 2.18 -0.15
CA ARG A 357 23.40 1.07 0.59
C ARG A 357 23.84 1.52 1.97
N TYR A 358 23.02 1.22 2.96
CA TYR A 358 23.28 1.56 4.35
C TYR A 358 22.63 0.56 5.29
N PHE A 359 23.18 0.47 6.50
CA PHE A 359 22.61 -0.32 7.57
C PHE A 359 22.93 0.29 8.93
N GLY A 360 22.05 0.11 9.91
CA GLY A 360 22.17 0.74 11.22
C GLY A 360 21.32 0.07 12.27
N ARG A 361 21.68 0.25 13.53
CA ARG A 361 20.86 -0.13 14.68
C ARG A 361 20.12 1.10 15.17
N MET A 362 18.79 1.05 15.10
CA MET A 362 17.92 2.05 15.72
C MET A 362 17.99 1.91 17.23
N SER A 363 17.79 3.00 17.98
CA SER A 363 17.78 2.95 19.45
C SER A 363 16.64 2.13 20.03
N SER A 364 15.63 1.79 19.21
CA SER A 364 14.62 0.78 19.54
C SER A 364 15.14 -0.67 19.53
N GLY A 365 16.42 -0.89 19.21
CA GLY A 365 17.03 -2.21 19.03
C GLY A 365 16.82 -2.84 17.65
N LYS A 366 16.02 -2.23 16.77
CA LYS A 366 15.72 -2.76 15.43
C LYS A 366 16.86 -2.46 14.46
N LEU A 367 17.21 -3.44 13.62
CA LEU A 367 18.16 -3.25 12.53
C LEU A 367 17.45 -2.72 11.27
N LYS A 368 17.95 -1.62 10.69
CA LYS A 368 17.55 -1.11 9.37
C LYS A 368 18.64 -1.50 8.37
N VAL A 369 18.25 -2.12 7.26
CA VAL A 369 19.17 -2.59 6.20
C VAL A 369 18.58 -2.24 4.83
N ARG A 370 19.33 -1.50 4.01
CA ARG A 370 18.95 -1.08 2.66
C ARG A 370 20.08 -1.34 1.66
N GLY A 371 19.75 -1.92 0.50
CA GLY A 371 20.70 -2.15 -0.60
C GLY A 371 21.84 -3.13 -0.32
N VAL A 372 21.88 -3.75 0.86
CA VAL A 372 22.84 -4.80 1.24
C VAL A 372 22.22 -6.17 0.98
N ALA A 373 23.03 -7.14 0.50
CA ALA A 373 22.60 -8.44 -0.02
C ALA A 373 21.86 -9.38 0.97
N ALA A 374 21.59 -8.95 2.21
CA ALA A 374 20.85 -9.70 3.22
C ALA A 374 19.36 -9.95 2.87
N ARG A 375 18.83 -9.39 1.76
CA ARG A 375 17.48 -9.66 1.24
C ARG A 375 17.50 -10.43 -0.09
N LYS A 376 18.03 -11.66 -0.10
CA LYS A 376 17.62 -12.67 -1.11
C LYS A 376 16.54 -13.56 -0.49
N ARG A 377 15.27 -13.26 -0.79
CA ARG A 377 14.16 -14.20 -0.52
C ARG A 377 14.33 -15.40 -1.46
N GLY A 378 14.88 -16.47 -0.92
CA GLY A 378 15.04 -17.74 -1.63
C GLY A 378 15.24 -18.87 -0.64
N LYS A 379 14.13 -19.36 -0.07
CA LYS A 379 13.86 -20.76 0.36
C LYS A 379 12.61 -20.75 1.25
N GLY A 380 11.64 -21.58 0.88
CA GLY A 380 10.32 -21.62 1.49
C GLY A 380 10.28 -22.36 2.82
N SER A 381 9.28 -22.00 3.63
CA SER A 381 8.65 -22.89 4.58
C SER A 381 7.15 -22.83 4.31
N ILE A 382 6.57 -23.98 3.97
CA ILE A 382 5.13 -24.19 3.84
C ILE A 382 4.67 -24.60 5.25
N GLU A 383 4.03 -23.68 5.97
CA GLU A 383 3.28 -24.00 7.19
C GLU A 383 1.77 -24.01 6.86
N GLY A 384 1.06 -24.94 7.49
CA GLY A 384 -0.27 -25.43 7.09
C GLY A 384 -1.37 -24.39 6.86
N CYS A 385 -2.25 -24.72 5.91
CA CYS A 385 -3.45 -23.96 5.58
C CYS A 385 -4.41 -23.84 6.77
N LYS A 386 -4.69 -22.62 7.21
CA LYS A 386 -5.77 -22.28 8.14
C LYS A 386 -6.81 -21.41 7.42
N VAL A 387 -8.03 -21.92 7.26
CA VAL A 387 -9.19 -21.15 6.81
C VAL A 387 -9.81 -20.50 8.05
N GLN A 388 -9.89 -19.17 8.07
CA GLN A 388 -10.39 -18.42 9.22
C GLN A 388 -11.73 -17.78 8.85
N ILE A 389 -12.82 -18.20 9.49
CA ILE A 389 -14.14 -17.57 9.37
C ILE A 389 -14.26 -16.62 10.58
N PRO A 390 -14.28 -15.29 10.38
CA PRO A 390 -14.41 -14.37 11.50
C PRO A 390 -15.82 -14.49 12.11
N PRO A 391 -15.94 -14.54 13.45
CA PRO A 391 -17.23 -14.50 14.11
C PRO A 391 -17.93 -13.16 13.87
N ARG A 392 -19.28 -13.18 13.94
CA ARG A 392 -20.15 -12.01 13.84
C ARG A 392 -19.63 -10.83 14.67
N TRP A 393 -19.72 -9.64 14.08
CA TRP A 393 -19.36 -8.34 14.65
C TRP A 393 -19.79 -8.19 16.11
N SER A 394 -18.84 -8.26 17.03
CA SER A 394 -18.86 -7.68 18.38
C SER A 394 -17.40 -7.63 18.86
N TYR A 395 -16.82 -6.43 18.89
CA TYR A 395 -15.46 -6.19 19.41
C TYR A 395 -15.49 -6.27 20.95
N ILE A 396 -14.50 -6.94 21.57
CA ILE A 396 -13.68 -6.53 22.72
C ILE A 396 -12.50 -7.53 22.82
N GLU A 397 -11.31 -7.01 23.11
CA GLU A 397 -9.98 -7.59 22.93
C GLU A 397 -9.61 -8.81 23.79
N GLY A 398 -8.62 -9.56 23.29
CA GLY A 398 -7.83 -10.59 23.96
C GLY A 398 -6.82 -11.20 22.99
#